data_AF-A0A2X2ISG1-F1
#
_entry.id   AF-A0A2X2ISG1-F1
#
_cell.length_a   1.000
_cell.length_b   1.000
_cell.length_c   1.000
_cell.angle_alpha   90.00
_cell.angle_beta   90.00
_cell.angle_gamma   90.00
#
_symmetry.space_group_name_H-M   'P 1'
#
loop_
_entity.id
_entity.type
_entity.pdbx_description
1 polymer ?
#
loop_
_entity_poly.entity_id
_entity_poly.type
_entity_poly.pdbx_seq_one_letter_code
_entity_poly.pdbx_strand_id
1 'polypeptide(L)'
;MHAKPEQSKTSIVPALFKVLVGTIGIFAIMTVCFYHNELDVDGNLTVGFPWIFYREGSGYSLDLNEQVGYHEFEPLKLIGNILFAATLYLLILWIYSAFSGKPKQ
;
A
#
# COMPACT_ATOMS: atom_id res chain seq x y z
N MET A 1 53.40 3.06 7.10
CA MET A 1 52.18 2.21 7.18
C MET A 1 51.01 3.03 6.69
N HIS A 2 50.56 2.82 5.44
CA HIS A 2 49.33 3.43 4.94
C HIS A 2 48.14 2.61 5.45
N ALA A 3 47.39 3.16 6.40
CA ALA A 3 46.12 2.58 6.82
C ALA A 3 45.15 2.65 5.64
N LYS A 4 44.68 1.48 5.20
CA LYS A 4 43.65 1.30 4.18
C LYS A 4 42.33 1.85 4.75
N PRO A 5 41.55 2.67 4.03
CA PRO A 5 40.27 3.12 4.56
C PRO A 5 39.34 1.91 4.70
N GLU A 6 38.88 1.64 5.92
CA GLU A 6 37.82 0.69 6.19
C GLU A 6 36.57 1.10 5.40
N GLN A 7 36.25 0.34 4.36
CA GLN A 7 34.95 0.41 3.72
C GLN A 7 33.91 -0.01 4.75
N SER A 8 33.26 0.97 5.38
CA SER A 8 32.03 0.77 6.14
C SER A 8 31.01 0.08 5.24
N LYS A 9 30.89 -1.25 5.38
CA LYS A 9 29.81 -2.04 4.78
C LYS A 9 28.51 -1.56 5.42
N THR A 10 27.84 -0.60 4.81
CA THR A 10 26.45 -0.29 5.14
C THR A 10 25.63 -1.57 5.00
N SER A 11 25.20 -2.12 6.14
CA SER A 11 24.37 -3.32 6.16
C SER A 11 23.08 -3.03 5.41
N ILE A 12 22.74 -3.90 4.45
CA ILE A 12 21.54 -3.78 3.61
C ILE A 12 20.27 -4.09 4.42
N VAL A 13 20.40 -4.92 5.47
CA VAL A 13 19.26 -5.44 6.25
C VAL A 13 18.47 -4.32 6.95
N PRO A 14 19.09 -3.37 7.68
CA PRO A 14 18.36 -2.25 8.30
C PRO A 14 17.65 -1.36 7.27
N ALA A 15 18.23 -1.19 6.08
CA ALA A 15 17.64 -0.38 5.03
C ALA A 15 16.38 -1.06 4.45
N LEU A 16 16.46 -2.36 4.14
CA LEU A 16 15.32 -3.14 3.67
C LEU A 16 14.20 -3.19 4.71
N PHE A 17 14.54 -3.33 5.99
CA PHE A 17 13.55 -3.31 7.07
C PHE A 17 12.79 -1.98 7.13
N LYS A 18 13.49 -0.85 7.00
CA LYS A 18 12.84 0.48 6.94
C LYS A 18 11.90 0.61 5.75
N VAL A 19 12.31 0.12 4.57
CA VAL A 19 11.47 0.13 3.37
C VAL A 19 10.22 -0.72 3.54
N LEU A 20 10.37 -1.91 4.13
CA LEU A 20 9.24 -2.80 4.41
C LEU A 20 8.24 -2.14 5.37
N VAL A 21 8.71 -1.63 6.52
CA VAL A 21 7.84 -0.98 7.52
C VAL A 21 7.16 0.26 6.93
N GLY A 22 7.89 1.08 6.18
CA GLY A 22 7.33 2.25 5.51
C GLY A 22 6.26 1.89 4.48
N THR A 23 6.50 0.86 3.68
CA THR A 23 5.53 0.34 2.70
C THR A 23 4.26 -0.14 3.38
N ILE A 24 4.37 -0.93 4.45
CA ILE A 24 3.22 -1.42 5.23
C ILE A 24 2.43 -0.25 5.81
N GLY A 25 3.13 0.76 6.36
CA GLY A 25 2.50 1.96 6.90
C GLY A 25 1.69 2.73 5.86
N ILE A 26 2.30 3.02 4.69
CA ILE A 26 1.60 3.69 3.58
C ILE A 26 0.42 2.85 3.09
N PHE A 27 0.61 1.55 2.93
CA PHE A 27 -0.45 0.64 2.49
C PHE A 27 -1.63 0.64 3.44
N ALA A 28 -1.39 0.54 4.75
CA ALA A 28 -2.44 0.56 5.75
C ALA A 28 -3.20 1.90 5.77
N ILE A 29 -2.47 3.03 5.80
CA ILE A 29 -3.08 4.37 5.81
C ILE A 29 -3.96 4.56 4.59
N MET A 30 -3.44 4.27 3.41
CA MET A 30 -4.19 4.44 2.17
C MET A 30 -5.38 3.48 2.08
N THR A 31 -5.22 2.23 2.51
CA THR A 31 -6.33 1.27 2.55
C THR A 31 -7.47 1.77 3.43
N VAL A 32 -7.16 2.37 4.59
CA VAL A 32 -8.15 2.97 5.48
C VAL A 32 -8.78 4.23 4.87
N CYS A 33 -7.98 5.10 4.27
CA CYS A 33 -8.49 6.33 3.64
C CYS A 33 -9.43 6.07 2.46
N PHE A 34 -9.22 4.97 1.73
CA PHE A 34 -10.03 4.57 0.57
C PHE A 34 -10.98 3.40 0.88
N TYR A 35 -11.10 3.02 2.15
CA TYR A 35 -12.06 2.03 2.59
C TYR A 35 -13.46 2.58 2.40
N HIS A 36 -14.31 1.83 1.69
CA HIS A 36 -15.70 2.19 1.49
C HIS A 36 -16.59 1.09 2.04
N ASN A 37 -17.55 1.47 2.89
CA ASN A 37 -18.48 0.53 3.50
C ASN A 37 -19.87 1.15 3.51
N GLU A 38 -20.68 0.76 2.56
CA GLU A 38 -22.08 1.20 2.41
C GLU A 38 -23.07 0.14 2.91
N LEU A 39 -22.76 -0.64 3.96
CA LEU A 39 -23.53 -1.80 4.46
C LEU A 39 -25.03 -1.58 4.81
N ASP A 40 -25.65 -0.43 4.54
CA ASP A 40 -27.08 -0.24 4.74
C ASP A 40 -27.89 -0.60 3.48
N VAL A 41 -28.75 -1.61 3.65
CA VAL A 41 -29.82 -2.12 2.76
C VAL A 41 -29.45 -2.67 1.37
N ASP A 42 -28.30 -2.34 0.77
CA ASP A 42 -27.81 -2.95 -0.49
C ASP A 42 -26.27 -2.88 -0.62
N GLY A 43 -25.64 -2.94 0.55
CA GLY A 43 -24.33 -2.36 0.75
C GLY A 43 -23.18 -3.07 0.05
N ASN A 44 -22.25 -2.24 -0.41
CA ASN A 44 -21.02 -2.65 -1.05
C ASN A 44 -19.83 -2.26 -0.16
N LEU A 45 -19.14 -3.26 0.36
CA LEU A 45 -17.85 -3.16 1.00
C LEU A 45 -16.77 -3.20 -0.09
N THR A 46 -15.97 -2.14 -0.23
CA THR A 46 -14.80 -2.14 -1.11
C THR A 46 -13.55 -1.82 -0.34
N VAL A 47 -12.47 -2.53 -0.67
CA VAL A 47 -11.15 -2.33 -0.07
C VAL A 47 -10.09 -2.29 -1.16
N GLY A 48 -9.27 -1.23 -1.15
CA GLY A 48 -8.07 -1.12 -1.98
C GLY A 48 -7.80 0.27 -2.53
N PHE A 49 -6.56 0.48 -2.96
CA PHE A 49 -6.08 1.73 -3.58
C PHE A 49 -4.79 1.47 -4.37
N PRO A 50 -4.58 2.05 -5.56
CA PRO A 50 -5.60 2.67 -6.39
C PRO A 50 -6.55 1.63 -7.02
N TRP A 51 -6.25 0.33 -6.86
CA TRP A 51 -7.10 -0.74 -7.36
C TRP A 51 -7.85 -1.43 -6.21
N ILE A 52 -9.16 -1.62 -6.37
CA ILE A 52 -9.98 -2.38 -5.43
C ILE A 52 -9.59 -3.85 -5.56
N PHE A 53 -9.01 -4.43 -4.52
CA PHE A 53 -8.59 -5.83 -4.52
C PHE A 53 -9.59 -6.75 -3.81
N TYR A 54 -10.54 -6.15 -3.09
CA TYR A 54 -11.55 -6.87 -2.35
C TYR A 54 -12.88 -6.14 -2.43
N ARG A 55 -13.94 -6.88 -2.71
CA ARG A 55 -15.30 -6.39 -2.74
C ARG A 55 -16.24 -7.43 -2.14
N GLU A 56 -17.16 -6.99 -1.30
CA GLU A 56 -18.21 -7.83 -0.73
C GLU A 56 -19.51 -7.06 -0.72
N GLY A 57 -20.63 -7.72 -0.98
CA GLY A 57 -21.93 -7.08 -0.87
C GLY A 57 -23.07 -8.04 -1.12
N SER A 58 -24.28 -7.51 -1.09
CA SER A 58 -25.51 -8.23 -1.43
C SER A 58 -26.26 -7.47 -2.51
N GLY A 59 -26.90 -8.18 -3.42
CA GLY A 59 -27.77 -7.59 -4.45
C GLY A 59 -28.84 -8.56 -4.93
N TYR A 60 -29.90 -8.05 -5.55
CA TYR A 60 -30.95 -8.88 -6.12
C TYR A 60 -30.53 -9.48 -7.47
N SER A 61 -30.53 -10.80 -7.59
CA SER A 61 -30.24 -11.49 -8.85
C SER A 61 -31.52 -11.69 -9.65
N LEU A 62 -31.58 -11.11 -10.86
CA LEU A 62 -32.73 -11.27 -11.77
C LEU A 62 -32.85 -12.70 -12.33
N ASP A 63 -31.73 -13.42 -12.47
CA ASP A 63 -31.71 -14.79 -13.01
C ASP A 63 -32.22 -15.82 -11.99
N LEU A 64 -31.90 -15.62 -10.71
CA LEU A 64 -32.27 -16.52 -9.62
C LEU A 64 -33.55 -16.06 -8.88
N ASN A 65 -34.03 -14.84 -9.17
CA ASN A 65 -35.16 -14.20 -8.52
C ASN A 65 -35.03 -14.15 -6.97
N GLU A 66 -33.79 -14.04 -6.48
CA GLU A 66 -33.45 -14.06 -5.06
C GLU A 66 -32.32 -13.06 -4.73
N GLN A 67 -32.17 -12.71 -3.45
CA GLN A 67 -31.07 -11.85 -2.99
C GLN A 67 -29.82 -12.69 -2.77
N VAL A 68 -28.74 -12.34 -3.47
CA VAL A 68 -27.48 -13.11 -3.50
C VAL A 68 -26.34 -12.23 -3.00
N GLY A 69 -25.52 -12.80 -2.11
CA GLY A 69 -24.25 -12.19 -1.69
C GLY A 69 -23.15 -12.46 -2.72
N TYR A 70 -22.26 -11.49 -2.93
CA TYR A 70 -21.07 -11.67 -3.75
C TYR A 70 -19.81 -11.31 -2.96
N HIS A 71 -18.73 -12.00 -3.31
CA HIS A 71 -17.42 -11.82 -2.71
C HIS A 71 -16.36 -11.95 -3.80
N GLU A 72 -15.62 -10.88 -4.04
CA GLU A 72 -14.61 -10.79 -5.09
C GLU A 72 -13.27 -10.46 -4.46
N PHE A 73 -12.28 -11.30 -4.71
CA PHE A 73 -10.89 -11.06 -4.30
C PHE A 73 -9.97 -11.16 -5.51
N GLU A 74 -9.17 -10.12 -5.72
CA GLU A 74 -8.26 -9.99 -6.86
C GLU A 74 -6.80 -9.87 -6.38
N PRO A 75 -6.08 -10.99 -6.25
CA PRO A 75 -4.72 -11.02 -5.71
C PRO A 75 -3.72 -10.14 -6.48
N LEU A 76 -3.90 -10.04 -7.80
CA LEU A 76 -3.03 -9.21 -8.65
C LEU A 76 -3.17 -7.72 -8.32
N LYS A 77 -4.39 -7.27 -8.01
CA LYS A 77 -4.64 -5.89 -7.58
C LYS A 77 -4.05 -5.63 -6.20
N LEU A 78 -4.11 -6.59 -5.28
CA LEU A 78 -3.44 -6.50 -3.97
C LEU A 78 -1.91 -6.34 -4.13
N ILE A 79 -1.28 -7.17 -4.97
CA ILE A 79 0.15 -7.06 -5.26
C ILE A 79 0.46 -5.69 -5.87
N GLY A 80 -0.35 -5.23 -6.84
CA GLY A 80 -0.21 -3.91 -7.45
C GLY A 80 -0.25 -2.78 -6.42
N ASN A 81 -1.18 -2.84 -5.46
CA ASN A 81 -1.30 -1.85 -4.39
C ASN A 81 -0.09 -1.86 -3.44
N ILE A 82 0.46 -3.04 -3.11
CA ILE A 82 1.68 -3.16 -2.28
C ILE A 82 2.86 -2.52 -3.01
N LEU A 83 3.02 -2.80 -4.31
CA LEU A 83 4.07 -2.19 -5.13
C LEU A 83 3.90 -0.67 -5.22
N PHE A 84 2.67 -0.20 -5.43
CA PHE A 84 2.36 1.23 -5.46
C PHE A 84 2.70 1.90 -4.11
N ALA A 85 2.34 1.29 -2.99
CA ALA A 85 2.68 1.78 -1.66
C ALA A 85 4.20 1.88 -1.44
N ALA A 86 4.95 0.89 -1.92
CA ALA A 86 6.41 0.90 -1.85
C ALA A 86 7.01 2.04 -2.68
N THR A 87 6.52 2.22 -3.91
CA THR A 87 6.92 3.35 -4.78
C THR A 87 6.59 4.68 -4.13
N LEU A 88 5.39 4.83 -3.56
CA LEU A 88 4.97 6.06 -2.89
C LEU A 88 5.84 6.36 -1.66
N TYR A 89 6.16 5.35 -0.85
CA TYR A 89 7.07 5.51 0.27
C TYR A 89 8.46 5.98 -0.18
N LEU A 90 9.03 5.36 -1.22
CA LEU A 90 10.32 5.77 -1.78
C LEU A 90 10.27 7.20 -2.35
N LEU A 91 9.16 7.58 -2.98
CA LEU A 91 8.94 8.94 -3.47
C LEU A 91 8.90 9.95 -2.32
N ILE A 92 8.21 9.63 -1.22
CA ILE A 92 8.18 10.49 -0.02
C ILE A 92 9.59 10.65 0.56
N LEU A 93 10.37 9.57 0.67
CA LEU A 93 11.76 9.65 1.12
C LEU A 93 12.62 10.50 0.19
N TRP A 94 12.46 10.34 -1.13
CA TRP A 94 13.18 11.12 -2.12
C TRP A 94 12.86 12.62 -1.99
N ILE A 95 11.58 12.97 -1.93
CA ILE A 95 11.11 14.34 -1.69
C ILE A 95 11.70 14.88 -0.38
N TYR A 96 11.58 14.13 0.72
CA TYR A 96 12.12 14.53 2.01
C TYR A 96 13.62 14.81 1.92
N SER A 97 14.39 13.94 1.26
CA SER A 97 15.83 14.14 1.07
C SER A 97 16.18 15.36 0.21
N ALA A 98 15.36 15.66 -0.81
CA ALA A 98 15.55 16.82 -1.68
C ALA A 98 15.36 18.14 -0.90
N PHE A 99 14.40 18.17 0.04
CA PHE A 99 14.11 19.34 0.87
C PHE A 99 14.96 19.43 2.15
N SER A 100 15.44 18.30 2.68
CA SER A 100 16.31 18.25 3.87
C SER A 100 17.80 18.32 3.54
N GLY A 101 18.16 18.41 2.25
CA GLY A 101 19.49 18.83 1.82
C GLY A 101 19.81 20.21 2.42
N LYS A 102 20.60 20.22 3.49
CA LYS A 102 21.06 21.43 4.18
C LYS A 102 21.56 22.46 3.14
N PRO A 103 21.27 23.77 3.28
CA PRO A 103 21.99 24.77 2.51
C PRO A 103 23.48 24.57 2.78
N LYS A 104 24.28 24.50 1.72
CA LYS A 104 25.74 24.58 1.83
C LYS A 104 26.07 25.88 2.59
N GLN A 105 26.45 25.76 3.86
CA GLN A 105 27.26 26.76 4.55
C GLN A 105 28.72 26.42 4.32
#